data_AF-A0A9E5ZJD7-F1
#
_entry.id   AF-A0A9E5ZJD7-F1
#
_cell.length_a   1.000
_cell.length_b   1.000
_cell.length_c   1.000
_cell.angle_alpha   90.00
_cell.angle_beta   90.00
_cell.angle_gamma   90.00
#
_symmetry.space_group_name_H-M   'P 1'
#
loop_
_entity.id
_entity.type
_entity.pdbx_description
1 polymer ?
#
loop_
_entity_poly.entity_id
_entity_poly.type
_entity_poly.pdbx_seq_one_letter_code
_entity_poly.pdbx_strand_id
1 'polypeptide(L)'
;MRVISFSVCSINEKDRIGIRGYVKDEITKPFAEYFIKNNDLICLKVLCEKEIRFKIEDTLKCVKNVKEDYLKTTTEEMISYNLEDYQKTKSYHLIGKLSSWSEKILLLLNRYIGLLKLTNDYNYIKMIEDLNKKTQKLTVKKSDLKHIRQKLE
;
A
#
# COMPACT_ATOMS: atom_id res chain seq x y z
N MET A 1 10.82 -6.61 33.44
CA MET A 1 10.09 -5.54 32.72
C MET A 1 11.10 -4.75 31.91
N ARG A 2 11.10 -4.83 30.57
CA ARG A 2 11.93 -3.96 29.73
C ARG A 2 11.03 -2.86 29.17
N VAL A 3 11.22 -1.66 29.67
CA VAL A 3 10.62 -0.45 29.12
C VAL A 3 11.43 -0.11 27.87
N ILE A 4 10.88 -0.39 26.69
CA ILE A 4 11.45 0.08 25.43
C ILE A 4 10.89 1.49 25.22
N SER A 5 11.72 2.52 25.42
CA SER A 5 11.36 3.87 25.04
C SER A 5 11.35 3.95 23.51
N PHE A 6 10.18 4.22 22.93
CA PHE A 6 10.07 4.55 21.52
C PHE A 6 10.27 6.06 21.39
N SER A 7 11.43 6.46 20.86
CA SER A 7 11.76 7.86 20.61
C SER A 7 12.07 8.03 19.13
N VAL A 8 11.31 8.96 18.53
CA VAL A 8 11.47 9.65 17.23
C VAL A 8 11.42 8.77 15.97
N CYS A 9 10.36 8.93 15.18
CA CYS A 9 10.37 8.65 13.76
C CYS A 9 11.40 9.57 13.08
N SER A 10 12.64 9.12 12.90
CA SER A 10 13.63 9.85 12.09
C SER A 10 13.51 9.44 10.62
N ILE A 11 13.20 10.41 9.76
CA ILE A 11 13.29 10.25 8.30
C ILE A 11 14.74 10.52 7.91
N ASN A 12 15.44 9.53 7.36
CA ASN A 12 16.75 9.73 6.75
C ASN A 12 16.65 9.56 5.24
N GLU A 13 17.15 10.54 4.49
CA GLU A 13 16.94 10.75 3.05
C GLU A 13 17.54 9.67 2.13
N LYS A 14 18.21 8.65 2.67
CA LYS A 14 18.88 7.63 1.85
C LYS A 14 18.36 6.21 1.94
N ASP A 15 17.67 5.77 2.98
CA ASP A 15 17.17 4.39 3.03
C ASP A 15 16.14 4.23 4.13
N ARG A 16 14.93 3.76 3.74
CA ARG A 16 13.91 3.08 4.58
C ARG A 16 13.46 3.81 5.86
N ILE A 17 12.17 3.74 6.21
CA ILE A 17 11.78 4.16 7.57
C ILE A 17 12.26 3.03 8.49
N GLY A 18 13.47 3.19 9.01
CA GLY A 18 14.03 2.31 10.03
C GLY A 18 13.71 2.88 11.40
N ILE A 19 12.60 2.44 12.00
CA ILE A 19 12.47 2.51 13.45
C ILE A 19 13.58 1.60 13.97
N ARG A 20 14.55 2.17 14.69
CA ARG A 20 15.81 1.53 15.13
C ARG A 20 15.53 0.11 15.64
N GLY A 21 15.71 -0.91 14.78
CA GLY A 21 15.48 -2.32 15.10
C GLY A 21 14.38 -3.08 14.32
N TYR A 22 13.60 -2.47 13.42
CA TYR A 22 12.55 -3.19 12.67
C TYR A 22 12.88 -3.31 11.17
N VAL A 23 13.24 -4.54 10.75
CA VAL A 23 13.49 -4.94 9.35
C VAL A 23 12.25 -5.61 8.77
N LYS A 24 11.08 -4.99 8.88
CA LYS A 24 9.89 -5.51 8.19
C LYS A 24 9.20 -4.38 7.45
N ASP A 25 9.23 -4.49 6.12
CA ASP A 25 8.70 -3.53 5.16
C ASP A 25 7.16 -3.41 5.19
N GLU A 26 6.47 -4.02 6.16
CA GLU A 26 5.00 -4.04 6.25
C GLU A 26 4.52 -3.63 7.65
N ILE A 27 3.57 -2.70 7.69
CA ILE A 27 2.93 -2.27 8.94
C ILE A 27 2.06 -3.42 9.46
N THR A 28 2.51 -4.02 10.55
CA THR A 28 1.74 -5.06 11.23
C THR A 28 0.59 -4.43 12.01
N LYS A 29 -0.52 -5.18 12.16
CA LYS A 29 -1.69 -4.73 12.94
C LYS A 29 -1.31 -4.28 14.37
N PRO A 30 -0.45 -5.00 15.14
CA PRO A 30 -0.02 -4.54 16.47
C PRO A 30 0.70 -3.18 16.45
N PHE A 31 1.41 -2.88 15.36
CA PHE A 31 2.15 -1.63 15.23
C PHE A 31 1.22 -0.44 14.96
N ALA A 32 0.21 -0.65 14.12
CA ALA A 32 -0.81 0.36 13.89
C ALA A 32 -1.63 0.65 15.16
N GLU A 33 -2.02 -0.40 15.90
CA GLU A 33 -2.74 -0.26 17.17
C GLU A 33 -1.93 0.50 18.23
N TYR A 34 -0.60 0.32 18.25
CA TYR A 34 0.29 1.08 19.13
C TYR A 34 0.21 2.59 18.86
N PHE A 35 0.29 3.02 17.59
CA PHE A 35 0.20 4.45 17.26
C PHE A 35 -1.18 5.04 17.57
N ILE A 36 -2.25 4.29 17.29
CA ILE A 36 -3.62 4.71 17.63
C ILE A 36 -3.75 4.89 19.15
N LYS A 37 -3.25 3.94 19.95
CA LYS A 37 -3.31 4.00 21.41
C LYS A 37 -2.52 5.18 22.00
N ASN A 38 -1.41 5.56 21.37
CA ASN A 38 -0.58 6.70 21.79
C ASN A 38 -1.00 8.03 21.13
N ASN A 39 -2.11 8.05 20.39
CA ASN A 39 -2.61 9.22 19.65
C ASN A 39 -1.60 9.81 18.64
N ASP A 40 -0.70 8.99 18.11
CA ASP A 40 0.32 9.38 17.13
C ASP A 40 -0.13 9.02 15.70
N LEU A 41 -1.22 9.69 15.29
CA LEU A 41 -1.85 9.47 13.98
C LEU A 41 -0.97 9.94 12.82
N ILE A 42 -0.07 10.89 13.07
CA ILE A 42 0.83 11.42 12.05
C ILE A 42 1.84 10.36 11.64
N CYS A 43 2.50 9.69 12.60
CA CYS A 43 3.42 8.60 12.28
C CYS A 43 2.72 7.43 11.60
N LEU A 44 1.51 7.07 12.05
CA LEU A 44 0.70 6.04 11.40
C LEU A 44 0.44 6.38 9.93
N LYS A 45 0.01 7.61 9.64
CA LYS A 45 -0.23 8.08 8.28
C LYS A 45 1.02 8.03 7.43
N VAL A 46 2.13 8.59 7.90
CA VAL A 46 3.38 8.63 7.14
C VAL A 46 3.89 7.23 6.77
N LEU A 47 3.82 6.29 7.70
CA LEU A 47 4.20 4.90 7.45
C LEU A 47 3.28 4.26 6.40
N CYS A 48 1.96 4.35 6.59
CA CYS A 48 0.98 3.73 5.70
C CYS A 48 1.02 4.34 4.29
N GLU A 49 1.14 5.67 4.20
CA GLU A 49 1.25 6.39 2.93
C GLU A 49 2.49 5.98 2.14
N LYS A 50 3.62 5.77 2.83
CA LYS A 50 4.84 5.28 2.20
C LYS A 50 4.64 3.88 1.60
N GLU A 51 4.05 2.97 2.37
CA GLU A 51 3.81 1.58 1.91
C GLU A 51 2.81 1.54 0.74
N ILE A 52 1.71 2.29 0.84
CA ILE A 52 0.68 2.42 -0.20
C ILE A 52 1.30 2.96 -1.50
N ARG A 53 2.11 4.01 -1.40
CA ARG A 53 2.73 4.64 -2.56
C ARG A 53 3.64 3.66 -3.32
N PHE A 54 4.54 2.97 -2.62
CA PHE A 54 5.44 2.01 -3.27
C PHE A 54 4.66 0.90 -3.97
N LYS A 55 3.69 0.29 -3.28
CA LYS A 55 2.90 -0.80 -3.86
C LYS A 55 2.03 -0.33 -5.05
N ILE A 56 1.48 0.89 -5.03
CA ILE A 56 0.77 1.44 -6.19
C ILE A 56 1.72 1.73 -7.35
N GLU A 57 2.91 2.29 -7.09
CA GLU A 57 3.92 2.53 -8.12
C GLU A 57 4.38 1.23 -8.80
N ASP A 58 4.55 0.14 -8.04
CA ASP A 58 4.84 -1.19 -8.58
C ASP A 58 3.68 -1.75 -9.43
N THR A 59 2.44 -1.60 -8.97
CA THR A 59 1.25 -1.99 -9.76
C THR A 59 1.17 -1.20 -11.06
N LEU A 60 1.39 0.13 -11.03
CA LEU A 60 1.40 0.98 -12.23
C LEU A 60 2.49 0.56 -13.22
N LYS A 61 3.68 0.21 -12.72
CA LYS A 61 4.77 -0.31 -13.54
C LYS A 61 4.39 -1.65 -14.19
N CYS A 62 3.75 -2.55 -13.44
CA CYS A 62 3.27 -3.81 -13.99
C CYS A 62 2.18 -3.60 -15.06
N VAL A 63 1.21 -2.71 -14.82
CA VAL A 63 0.17 -2.38 -15.82
C VAL A 63 0.80 -1.84 -17.10
N LYS A 64 1.81 -0.98 -16.98
CA LYS A 64 2.55 -0.46 -18.14
C LYS A 64 3.19 -1.61 -18.93
N ASN A 65 3.93 -2.50 -18.27
CA ASN A 65 4.57 -3.63 -18.92
C ASN A 65 3.55 -4.56 -19.59
N VAL A 66 2.38 -4.80 -18.96
CA VAL A 66 1.33 -5.64 -19.56
C VAL A 66 0.80 -5.01 -20.84
N LYS A 67 0.60 -3.69 -20.87
CA LYS A 67 0.14 -3.00 -22.08
C LYS A 67 1.20 -2.99 -23.18
N GLU A 68 2.49 -2.99 -22.84
CA GLU A 68 3.59 -3.06 -23.80
C GLU A 68 3.73 -4.47 -24.39
N ASP A 69 3.67 -5.52 -23.56
CA ASP A 69 3.85 -6.91 -23.99
C ASP A 69 2.57 -7.54 -24.57
N TYR A 70 1.38 -7.08 -24.14
CA TYR A 70 0.07 -7.61 -24.53
C TYR A 70 -0.86 -6.49 -25.00
N LEU A 71 -0.58 -5.95 -26.20
CA LEU A 71 -1.29 -4.79 -26.78
C LEU A 71 -2.82 -4.95 -26.94
N LYS A 72 -3.32 -6.19 -27.02
CA LYS A 72 -4.75 -6.49 -27.15
C LYS A 72 -5.46 -6.76 -25.83
N THR A 73 -4.72 -6.86 -24.72
CA THR A 73 -5.30 -7.22 -23.43
C THR A 73 -6.10 -6.05 -22.85
N THR A 74 -7.35 -6.32 -22.54
CA THR A 74 -8.24 -5.33 -21.93
C THR A 74 -8.02 -5.27 -20.42
N THR A 75 -8.38 -4.14 -19.80
CA THR A 75 -8.29 -4.01 -18.33
C THR A 75 -9.16 -5.06 -17.61
N GLU A 76 -10.29 -5.45 -18.20
CA GLU A 76 -11.19 -6.48 -17.65
C GLU A 76 -10.56 -7.87 -17.62
N GLU A 77 -9.80 -8.22 -18.66
CA GLU A 77 -8.99 -9.45 -18.69
C GLU A 77 -7.88 -9.43 -17.64
N MET A 78 -7.25 -8.27 -17.41
CA MET A 78 -6.23 -8.13 -16.36
C MET A 78 -6.82 -8.32 -14.95
N ILE A 79 -8.02 -7.80 -14.72
CA ILE A 79 -8.72 -7.89 -13.42
C ILE A 79 -9.27 -9.29 -13.18
N SER A 80 -9.83 -9.93 -14.21
CA SER A 80 -10.46 -11.25 -14.12
C SER A 80 -9.48 -12.42 -14.11
N TYR A 81 -8.18 -12.14 -14.23
CA TYR A 81 -7.14 -13.15 -14.26
C TYR A 81 -7.11 -14.00 -12.98
N ASN A 82 -7.22 -15.33 -13.13
CA ASN A 82 -7.26 -16.25 -12.00
C ASN A 82 -5.90 -16.31 -11.29
N LEU A 83 -5.84 -15.64 -10.13
CA LEU A 83 -4.64 -15.60 -9.32
C LEU A 83 -4.30 -16.96 -8.70
N GLU A 84 -5.29 -17.76 -8.32
CA GLU A 84 -5.04 -19.07 -7.71
C GLU A 84 -4.35 -20.02 -8.68
N ASP A 85 -4.79 -20.01 -9.94
CA ASP A 85 -4.19 -20.84 -10.98
C ASP A 85 -2.74 -20.41 -11.24
N TYR A 86 -2.49 -19.10 -11.29
CA TYR A 86 -1.12 -18.58 -11.37
C TYR A 86 -0.26 -18.96 -10.16
N GLN A 87 -0.80 -18.92 -8.94
CA GLN A 87 -0.04 -19.34 -7.75
C GLN A 87 0.27 -20.84 -7.74
N LYS A 88 -0.60 -21.68 -8.32
CA LYS A 88 -0.36 -23.12 -8.51
C LYS A 88 0.68 -23.37 -9.60
N THR A 89 0.74 -22.51 -10.60
CA THR A 89 1.67 -22.64 -11.73
C THR A 89 3.03 -22.05 -11.36
N LYS A 90 4.11 -22.83 -11.41
CA LYS A 90 5.46 -22.31 -11.15
C LYS A 90 6.03 -21.46 -12.31
N SER A 91 5.23 -21.13 -13.32
CA SER A 91 5.64 -20.36 -14.49
C SER A 91 5.36 -18.87 -14.31
N TYR A 92 6.31 -18.05 -14.76
CA TYR A 92 6.16 -16.60 -14.73
C TYR A 92 5.13 -16.15 -15.77
N HIS A 93 4.16 -15.33 -15.33
CA HIS A 93 3.19 -14.70 -16.21
C HIS A 93 2.97 -13.25 -15.77
N LEU A 94 3.06 -12.31 -16.70
CA LEU A 94 3.05 -10.89 -16.39
C LEU A 94 1.71 -10.42 -15.80
N ILE A 95 0.59 -10.92 -16.34
CA ILE A 95 -0.76 -10.66 -15.83
C ILE A 95 -0.95 -11.30 -14.44
N GLY A 96 -0.35 -12.47 -14.20
CA GLY A 96 -0.38 -13.12 -12.89
C GLY A 96 0.40 -12.34 -11.83
N LYS A 97 1.56 -11.81 -12.22
CA LYS A 97 2.32 -10.87 -11.38
C LYS A 97 1.51 -9.61 -11.08
N LEU A 98 0.87 -9.01 -12.07
CA LEU A 98 -0.02 -7.85 -11.88
C LEU A 98 -1.16 -8.17 -10.92
N SER A 99 -1.83 -9.30 -11.09
CA SER A 99 -2.92 -9.76 -10.22
C SER A 99 -2.44 -9.92 -8.76
N SER A 100 -1.25 -10.51 -8.54
CA SER A 100 -0.64 -10.62 -7.22
C SER A 100 -0.32 -9.26 -6.57
N TRP A 101 0.24 -8.31 -7.32
CA TRP A 101 0.49 -6.96 -6.79
C TRP A 101 -0.81 -6.24 -6.46
N SER A 102 -1.82 -6.38 -7.31
CA SER A 102 -3.15 -5.78 -7.15
C SER A 102 -3.84 -6.31 -5.90
N GLU A 103 -3.83 -7.62 -5.66
CA GLU A 103 -4.38 -8.20 -4.44
C GLU A 103 -3.67 -7.67 -3.19
N LYS A 104 -2.33 -7.63 -3.19
CA LYS A 104 -1.55 -7.13 -2.06
C LYS A 104 -1.86 -5.68 -1.70
N ILE A 105 -1.97 -4.79 -2.69
CA ILE A 105 -2.32 -3.39 -2.43
C ILE A 105 -3.76 -3.25 -1.94
N LEU A 106 -4.70 -4.02 -2.47
CA LEU A 106 -6.10 -4.00 -2.03
C LEU A 106 -6.24 -4.47 -0.58
N LEU A 107 -5.54 -5.55 -0.20
CA LEU A 107 -5.49 -6.02 1.18
C LEU A 107 -4.89 -4.95 2.11
N LEU A 108 -3.83 -4.27 1.69
CA LEU A 108 -3.23 -3.18 2.46
C LEU A 108 -4.21 -2.02 2.64
N LEU A 109 -4.85 -1.55 1.56
CA LEU A 109 -5.81 -0.45 1.59
C LEU A 109 -7.01 -0.78 2.45
N ASN A 110 -7.58 -1.98 2.33
CA ASN A 110 -8.70 -2.44 3.16
C ASN A 110 -8.31 -2.49 4.65
N ARG A 111 -7.13 -3.01 4.98
CA ARG A 111 -6.62 -3.02 6.36
C ARG A 111 -6.44 -1.60 6.88
N TYR A 112 -5.89 -0.71 6.06
CA TYR A 112 -5.66 0.68 6.46
C TYR A 112 -6.96 1.45 6.66
N ILE A 113 -7.95 1.30 5.78
CA ILE A 113 -9.30 1.85 5.96
C ILE A 113 -9.90 1.37 7.29
N GLY A 114 -9.75 0.08 7.61
CA GLY A 114 -10.20 -0.48 8.89
C GLY A 114 -9.54 0.18 10.10
N LEU A 115 -8.23 0.45 10.02
CA LEU A 115 -7.49 1.16 11.07
C LEU A 115 -7.90 2.63 11.17
N LEU A 116 -8.06 3.32 10.04
CA LEU A 116 -8.46 4.73 10.00
C LEU A 116 -9.88 4.93 10.50
N LYS A 117 -10.78 3.96 10.36
CA LYS A 117 -12.13 4.03 10.96
C LYS A 117 -12.12 4.06 12.49
N LEU A 118 -11.02 3.64 13.13
CA LEU A 118 -10.80 3.83 14.56
C LEU A 118 -10.38 5.27 14.90
N THR A 119 -10.10 6.08 13.88
CA THR A 119 -9.76 7.50 13.98
C THR A 119 -10.95 8.33 13.49
N ASN A 120 -11.09 9.58 13.95
CA ASN A 120 -12.18 10.47 13.54
C ASN A 120 -11.85 11.32 12.29
N ASP A 121 -10.92 10.88 11.44
CA ASP A 121 -10.50 11.63 10.24
C ASP A 121 -11.28 11.23 8.97
N TYR A 122 -12.51 11.70 8.89
CA TYR A 122 -13.44 11.37 7.80
C TYR A 122 -12.95 11.77 6.40
N ASN A 123 -12.30 12.94 6.28
CA ASN A 123 -11.80 13.43 4.99
C ASN A 123 -10.70 12.53 4.47
N TYR A 124 -9.79 12.11 5.36
CA TYR A 124 -8.71 11.22 5.01
C TYR A 124 -9.20 9.79 4.70
N ILE A 125 -10.14 9.25 5.48
CA ILE A 125 -10.77 7.95 5.18
C ILE A 125 -11.37 7.95 3.76
N LYS A 126 -12.16 8.98 3.42
CA LYS A 126 -12.79 9.09 2.11
C LYS A 126 -11.78 9.14 0.96
N MET A 127 -10.64 9.80 1.17
CA MET A 127 -9.54 9.83 0.20
C MET A 127 -8.95 8.44 -0.03
N ILE A 128 -8.68 7.68 1.03
CA ILE A 128 -8.15 6.31 0.92
C ILE A 128 -9.18 5.35 0.32
N GLU A 129 -10.47 5.52 0.62
CA GLU A 129 -11.56 4.74 0.01
C GLU A 129 -11.68 5.00 -1.51
N ASP A 130 -11.53 6.24 -1.95
CA ASP A 130 -11.49 6.58 -3.39
C ASP A 130 -10.28 5.93 -4.08
N LEU A 131 -9.11 5.98 -3.45
CA LEU A 131 -7.91 5.31 -3.95
C LEU A 131 -8.10 3.79 -4.06
N ASN A 132 -8.75 3.17 -3.07
CA ASN A 132 -9.08 1.75 -3.08
C ASN A 132 -9.98 1.39 -4.28
N LYS A 133 -11.04 2.17 -4.52
CA LYS A 133 -11.94 1.97 -5.66
C LYS A 133 -11.21 2.11 -7.01
N LYS A 134 -10.32 3.09 -7.15
CA LYS A 134 -9.50 3.27 -8.35
C LYS A 134 -8.51 2.11 -8.55
N THR A 135 -7.95 1.60 -7.46
CA THR A 135 -7.02 0.46 -7.49
C THR A 135 -7.72 -0.83 -7.92
N GLN A 136 -8.94 -1.09 -7.42
CA GLN A 136 -9.75 -2.24 -7.84
C GLN A 136 -10.04 -2.25 -9.35
N LYS A 137 -10.25 -1.07 -9.93
CA LYS A 137 -10.54 -0.89 -11.36
C LYS A 137 -9.27 -0.76 -12.22
N LEU A 138 -8.08 -0.83 -11.62
CA LEU A 138 -6.80 -0.52 -12.28
C LEU A 138 -6.79 0.84 -13.00
N THR A 139 -7.60 1.81 -12.52
CA THR A 139 -7.70 3.17 -13.09
C THR A 139 -6.89 4.21 -12.31
N VAL A 140 -6.18 3.77 -11.26
CA VAL A 140 -5.29 4.62 -10.46
C VAL A 140 -4.23 5.29 -11.34
N LYS A 141 -3.92 6.54 -11.04
CA LYS A 141 -2.90 7.35 -11.73
C LYS A 141 -1.89 7.88 -10.72
N LYS A 142 -0.70 8.25 -11.22
CA LYS A 142 0.30 8.95 -10.39
C LYS A 142 -0.24 10.25 -9.78
N SER A 143 -1.20 10.91 -10.43
CA SER A 143 -1.85 12.11 -9.91
C SER A 143 -2.67 11.85 -8.64
N ASP A 144 -3.24 10.65 -8.48
CA ASP A 144 -4.03 10.29 -7.30
C ASP A 144 -3.14 10.17 -6.04
N LEU A 145 -1.84 9.96 -6.23
CA LEU A 145 -0.86 9.84 -5.14
C LEU A 145 -0.36 11.21 -4.63
N LYS A 146 -0.78 12.33 -5.23
CA LYS A 146 -0.30 13.68 -4.83
C LYS A 146 -0.60 14.01 -3.36
N HIS A 147 -1.72 13.51 -2.84
CA HIS A 147 -2.18 13.75 -1.47
C HIS A 147 -1.64 12.71 -0.47
N ILE A 148 -0.90 11.72 -0.95
CA ILE A 148 -0.20 10.69 -0.17
C ILE A 148 1.26 11.14 -0.10
N ARG A 149 1.55 12.09 0.80
CA ARG A 149 2.78 12.88 0.77
C ARG A 149 3.63 12.61 2.00
N GLN A 150 4.86 12.18 1.75
CA GLN A 150 5.88 11.64 2.66
C GLN A 150 6.44 12.57 3.76
N LYS A 151 5.78 13.68 4.14
CA LYS A 151 6.42 14.62 5.09
C LYS A 151 5.82 14.53 6.49
N LEU A 152 6.68 14.10 7.43
CA LEU A 152 6.72 14.71 8.76
C LEU A 152 7.29 16.12 8.53
N GLU A 153 6.53 17.15 8.88
CA GLU A 153 7.10 18.50 9.06
C GLU A 153 8.00 18.53 10.31
#